data_AF-A0A2C6DLA2-F1
#
_entry.id   AF-A0A2C6DLA2-F1
#
_cell.length_a   1.000
_cell.length_b   1.000
_cell.length_c   1.000
_cell.angle_alpha   90.00
_cell.angle_beta   90.00
_cell.angle_gamma   90.00
#
_symmetry.space_group_name_H-M   'P 1'
#
loop_
_entity.id
_entity.type
_entity.pdbx_description
1 polymer ?
#
loop_
_entity_poly.entity_id
_entity_poly.type
_entity_poly.pdbx_seq_one_letter_code
_entity_poly.pdbx_strand_id
1 'polypeptide(L)'
;MKIPPWVYERIECITQIVVGNNQWAINRRAVLRRFLAHIWLHGEPTDEDGLGWTICTERDIRHFYHGLLGDCRLTVEGQLKKANLKAVLPTLADIDYDKGKKSQDVGKRKPSRWRFSPKRPDTDIGKLRLVDVDTGEVMTVKQIIQSNGKAPSHEFGPIAVSQAGLKKQEKAWLKNVSPGRMHISFVRALKSRVPDPYYRAGIRSLNHLYNAKFEGSYAVYDHCYRLTFGGRYYDQAFQNLPNELKAKFRAGLLNYDIQTCNLACLNLLFKRYNVNYQVSSSIYRKMMKKTGFTRKQCKSMVHATTYRVGKVTIGVSDGLGAKVCEWSEGDNKQALKILRWWNNYIEPLREALETLVSQIQQQHQKSCRSHRNYHLYVNDIGLTLDLNDEKYQRKQSYAQNYARNKSLLAFMICGVEQAYIREVVRLNPGVVCMLDHDGLVAQQALKFPDWEGFKLEIKG
;
A
#
# COMPACT_ATOMS: atom_id res chain seq x y z
N MET A 1 -4.24 2.88 -14.66
CA MET A 1 -4.32 1.40 -14.66
C MET A 1 -4.54 0.99 -16.11
N LYS A 2 -3.69 0.14 -16.71
CA LYS A 2 -3.92 -0.34 -18.07
C LYS A 2 -4.69 -1.66 -17.99
N ILE A 3 -5.86 -1.69 -18.62
CA ILE A 3 -6.70 -2.89 -18.74
C ILE A 3 -5.99 -3.82 -19.75
N PRO A 4 -5.82 -5.12 -19.47
CA PRO A 4 -5.24 -6.06 -20.43
C PRO A 4 -6.04 -6.06 -21.76
N PRO A 5 -5.39 -6.22 -22.93
CA PRO A 5 -6.05 -6.18 -24.24
C PRO A 5 -7.27 -7.11 -24.34
N TRP A 6 -7.16 -8.38 -23.99
CA TRP A 6 -8.32 -9.29 -23.97
C TRP A 6 -9.47 -8.81 -23.06
N VAL A 7 -9.16 -8.18 -21.91
CA VAL A 7 -10.20 -7.63 -21.02
C VAL A 7 -10.87 -6.45 -21.71
N TYR A 8 -10.11 -5.60 -22.39
CA TYR A 8 -10.66 -4.48 -23.15
C TYR A 8 -11.51 -4.96 -24.32
N GLU A 9 -11.03 -5.94 -25.10
CA GLU A 9 -11.75 -6.55 -26.22
C GLU A 9 -13.04 -7.24 -25.76
N ARG A 10 -13.01 -7.92 -24.62
CA ARG A 10 -14.22 -8.55 -24.05
C ARG A 10 -15.21 -7.52 -23.53
N ILE A 11 -14.73 -6.50 -22.82
CA ILE A 11 -15.56 -5.36 -22.41
C ILE A 11 -16.20 -4.71 -23.65
N GLU A 12 -15.41 -4.51 -24.71
CA GLU A 12 -15.89 -3.89 -25.94
C GLU A 12 -16.98 -4.73 -26.59
N CYS A 13 -16.76 -6.04 -26.73
CA CYS A 13 -17.74 -7.00 -27.21
C CYS A 13 -19.05 -6.94 -26.40
N ILE A 14 -18.97 -6.94 -25.07
CA ILE A 14 -20.16 -6.85 -24.20
C ILE A 14 -20.84 -5.49 -24.34
N THR A 15 -20.09 -4.40 -24.55
CA THR A 15 -20.70 -3.07 -24.71
C THR A 15 -21.48 -2.90 -26.02
N GLN A 16 -21.25 -3.77 -27.02
CA GLN A 16 -22.02 -3.77 -28.26
C GLN A 16 -23.48 -4.20 -28.07
N ILE A 17 -23.84 -4.75 -26.90
CA ILE A 17 -25.26 -5.00 -26.58
C ILE A 17 -26.07 -3.71 -26.58
N VAL A 18 -25.46 -2.53 -26.43
CA VAL A 18 -26.17 -1.24 -26.45
C VAL A 18 -26.26 -0.73 -27.88
N VAL A 19 -27.50 -0.57 -28.38
CA VAL A 19 -27.78 -0.27 -29.78
C VAL A 19 -27.98 1.23 -30.02
N GLY A 20 -27.48 1.69 -31.15
CA GLY A 20 -27.64 3.05 -31.65
C GLY A 20 -26.38 3.91 -31.51
N ASN A 21 -26.32 4.97 -32.32
CA ASN A 21 -25.14 5.83 -32.44
C ASN A 21 -25.40 7.26 -31.95
N ASN A 22 -26.54 7.51 -31.31
CA ASN A 22 -26.80 8.80 -30.70
C ASN A 22 -25.94 9.00 -29.43
N GLN A 23 -25.77 10.26 -29.03
CA GLN A 23 -24.95 10.64 -27.87
C GLN A 23 -25.35 9.88 -26.60
N TRP A 24 -26.63 9.56 -26.48
CA TRP A 24 -27.17 8.83 -25.35
C TRP A 24 -26.70 7.37 -25.31
N ALA A 25 -26.78 6.63 -26.43
CA ALA A 25 -26.25 5.27 -26.53
C ALA A 25 -24.73 5.21 -26.33
N ILE A 26 -24.00 6.21 -26.83
CA ILE A 26 -22.56 6.36 -26.63
C ILE A 26 -22.24 6.51 -25.13
N ASN A 27 -22.96 7.39 -24.43
CA ASN A 27 -22.78 7.59 -22.98
C ASN A 27 -23.10 6.32 -22.19
N ARG A 28 -24.12 5.54 -22.61
CA ARG A 28 -24.48 4.26 -21.98
C ARG A 28 -23.37 3.21 -22.16
N ARG A 29 -22.80 3.07 -23.36
CA ARG A 29 -21.63 2.19 -23.60
C ARG A 29 -20.43 2.58 -22.76
N ALA A 30 -20.15 3.88 -22.64
CA ALA A 30 -19.04 4.37 -21.83
C ALA A 30 -19.20 4.05 -20.33
N VAL A 31 -20.42 4.18 -19.79
CA VAL A 31 -20.70 3.84 -18.39
C VAL A 31 -20.61 2.33 -18.16
N LEU A 32 -21.15 1.51 -19.08
CA LEU A 32 -21.02 0.05 -19.04
C LEU A 32 -19.55 -0.38 -19.07
N ARG A 33 -18.75 0.19 -19.99
CA ARG A 33 -17.31 -0.06 -20.13
C ARG A 33 -16.56 0.22 -18.83
N ARG A 34 -16.84 1.35 -18.17
CA ARG A 34 -16.24 1.73 -16.88
C ARG A 34 -16.62 0.77 -15.75
N PHE A 35 -17.89 0.39 -15.67
CA PHE A 35 -18.38 -0.51 -14.65
C PHE A 35 -17.78 -1.92 -14.80
N LEU A 36 -17.74 -2.42 -16.02
CA LEU A 36 -17.15 -3.70 -16.35
C LEU A 36 -15.64 -3.73 -16.06
N ALA A 37 -14.91 -2.68 -16.46
CA ALA A 37 -13.49 -2.53 -16.10
C ALA A 37 -13.28 -2.53 -14.58
N HIS A 38 -14.18 -1.90 -13.82
CA HIS A 38 -14.11 -1.90 -12.37
C HIS A 38 -14.26 -3.31 -11.78
N ILE A 39 -15.23 -4.10 -12.27
CA ILE A 39 -15.40 -5.50 -11.83
C ILE A 39 -14.17 -6.35 -12.18
N TRP A 40 -13.69 -6.27 -13.44
CA TRP A 40 -12.54 -7.03 -13.91
C TRP A 40 -11.21 -6.68 -13.21
N LEU A 41 -11.08 -5.47 -12.67
CA LEU A 41 -9.84 -5.00 -12.04
C LEU A 41 -9.85 -5.05 -10.50
N HIS A 42 -11.02 -5.25 -9.87
CA HIS A 42 -11.19 -5.13 -8.42
C HIS A 42 -11.87 -6.35 -7.75
N GLY A 43 -11.99 -7.50 -8.41
CA GLY A 43 -12.45 -8.74 -7.79
C GLY A 43 -11.59 -9.18 -6.60
N GLU A 44 -12.19 -9.36 -5.42
CA GLU A 44 -11.50 -9.93 -4.25
C GLU A 44 -11.32 -11.43 -4.47
N PRO A 45 -10.11 -12.00 -4.43
CA PRO A 45 -9.89 -13.41 -4.76
C PRO A 45 -10.64 -14.36 -3.80
N THR A 46 -11.30 -15.37 -4.36
CA THR A 46 -11.68 -16.60 -3.64
C THR A 46 -10.78 -17.75 -4.08
N ASP A 47 -10.62 -18.75 -3.20
CA ASP A 47 -9.56 -19.74 -3.33
C ASP A 47 -9.71 -20.69 -4.54
N GLU A 48 -10.90 -20.83 -5.12
CA GLU A 48 -11.15 -21.84 -6.16
C GLU A 48 -10.79 -21.36 -7.60
N ASP A 49 -11.27 -20.23 -8.13
CA ASP A 49 -11.18 -19.98 -9.60
C ASP A 49 -10.47 -18.68 -10.06
N GLY A 50 -9.63 -18.07 -9.22
CA GLY A 50 -8.61 -17.10 -9.69
C GLY A 50 -9.10 -15.70 -10.12
N LEU A 51 -10.41 -15.47 -10.20
CA LEU A 51 -11.04 -14.15 -10.09
C LEU A 51 -12.13 -14.31 -9.04
N GLY A 52 -12.08 -13.51 -7.97
CA GLY A 52 -13.15 -13.57 -6.98
C GLY A 52 -14.04 -12.33 -7.02
N TRP A 53 -15.04 -12.34 -6.16
CA TRP A 53 -16.20 -11.48 -6.28
C TRP A 53 -15.86 -9.98 -6.07
N THR A 54 -16.24 -9.12 -7.02
CA THR A 54 -16.36 -7.68 -6.77
C THR A 54 -17.72 -7.42 -6.11
N ILE A 55 -17.70 -6.90 -4.88
CA ILE A 55 -18.93 -6.47 -4.19
C ILE A 55 -19.27 -5.04 -4.63
N CYS A 56 -20.40 -4.87 -5.31
CA CYS A 56 -20.92 -3.55 -5.66
C CYS A 56 -22.28 -3.34 -4.99
N THR A 57 -22.44 -2.25 -4.24
CA THR A 57 -23.73 -1.91 -3.64
C THR A 57 -24.57 -1.06 -4.58
N GLU A 58 -25.88 -1.08 -4.40
CA GLU A 58 -26.79 -0.20 -5.13
C GLU A 58 -26.51 1.30 -4.91
N ARG A 59 -25.85 1.67 -3.81
CA ARG A 59 -25.37 3.03 -3.57
C ARG A 59 -24.19 3.37 -4.47
N ASP A 60 -23.26 2.43 -4.67
CA ASP A 60 -22.08 2.62 -5.52
C ASP A 60 -22.49 2.72 -6.99
N ILE A 61 -23.45 1.89 -7.44
CA ILE A 61 -24.02 2.04 -8.78
C ILE A 61 -24.70 3.40 -8.93
N ARG A 62 -25.52 3.84 -7.96
CA ARG A 62 -26.16 5.16 -8.03
C ARG A 62 -25.19 6.33 -8.00
N HIS A 63 -24.05 6.20 -7.34
CA HIS A 63 -23.12 7.31 -7.16
C HIS A 63 -22.08 7.39 -8.27
N PHE A 64 -21.53 6.25 -8.69
CA PHE A 64 -20.41 6.20 -9.63
C PHE A 64 -20.81 5.70 -11.03
N TYR A 65 -21.91 4.96 -11.14
CA TYR A 65 -22.36 4.30 -12.37
C TYR A 65 -23.85 4.51 -12.65
N HIS A 66 -24.41 5.66 -12.26
CA HIS A 66 -25.87 5.93 -12.33
C HIS A 66 -26.43 5.72 -13.74
N GLY A 67 -25.57 5.88 -14.76
CA GLY A 67 -25.89 5.60 -16.15
C GLY A 67 -26.28 4.15 -16.45
N LEU A 68 -26.06 3.18 -15.54
CA LEU A 68 -26.54 1.80 -15.70
C LEU A 68 -28.04 1.64 -15.37
N LEU A 69 -28.63 2.62 -14.68
CA LEU A 69 -30.01 2.55 -14.17
C LEU A 69 -31.03 3.17 -15.11
N GLY A 70 -30.59 3.92 -16.11
CA GLY A 70 -31.48 4.46 -17.14
C GLY A 70 -31.73 3.44 -18.24
N ASP A 71 -32.95 3.44 -18.78
CA ASP A 71 -33.31 2.60 -19.92
C ASP A 71 -32.40 2.85 -21.11
N CYS A 72 -32.25 1.87 -21.99
CA CYS A 72 -31.62 1.98 -23.31
C CYS A 72 -32.10 0.86 -24.24
N ARG A 73 -31.85 1.02 -25.54
CA ARG A 73 -32.13 -0.03 -26.53
C ARG A 73 -30.97 -1.01 -26.51
N LEU A 74 -31.27 -2.27 -26.29
CA LEU A 74 -30.30 -3.34 -26.13
C LEU A 74 -30.59 -4.48 -27.12
N THR A 75 -29.55 -5.13 -27.63
CA THR A 75 -29.66 -6.43 -28.31
C THR A 75 -29.27 -7.51 -27.31
N VAL A 76 -30.23 -8.35 -26.92
CA VAL A 76 -30.01 -9.48 -26.01
C VAL A 76 -30.52 -10.73 -26.71
N GLU A 77 -29.65 -11.73 -26.88
CA GLU A 77 -29.96 -12.98 -27.61
C GLU A 77 -30.52 -12.73 -29.03
N GLY A 78 -30.00 -11.71 -29.71
CA GLY A 78 -30.41 -11.34 -31.07
C GLY A 78 -31.72 -10.55 -31.18
N GLN A 79 -32.42 -10.28 -30.06
CA GLN A 79 -33.64 -9.47 -30.06
C GLN A 79 -33.44 -8.06 -29.51
N LEU A 80 -34.09 -7.08 -30.13
CA LEU A 80 -34.05 -5.69 -29.69
C LEU A 80 -35.05 -5.46 -28.55
N LYS A 81 -34.56 -5.00 -27.39
CA LYS A 81 -35.37 -4.73 -26.19
C LYS A 81 -35.05 -3.35 -25.62
N LYS A 82 -36.05 -2.71 -25.00
CA LYS A 82 -35.83 -1.48 -24.20
C LYS A 82 -35.74 -1.87 -22.73
N ALA A 83 -34.55 -1.76 -22.15
CA ALA A 83 -34.30 -2.09 -20.75
C ALA A 83 -33.11 -1.30 -20.20
N ASN A 84 -32.96 -1.24 -18.88
CA ASN A 84 -31.75 -0.70 -18.27
C ASN A 84 -30.63 -1.74 -18.24
N LEU A 85 -29.38 -1.27 -18.24
CA LEU A 85 -28.18 -2.11 -18.31
C LEU A 85 -28.04 -3.01 -17.08
N LYS A 86 -28.48 -2.53 -15.91
CA LYS A 86 -28.48 -3.31 -14.66
C LYS A 86 -29.31 -4.60 -14.78
N ALA A 87 -30.41 -4.60 -15.54
CA ALA A 87 -31.27 -5.77 -15.72
C ALA A 87 -30.63 -6.87 -16.58
N VAL A 88 -29.62 -6.54 -17.39
CA VAL A 88 -28.97 -7.45 -18.34
C VAL A 88 -27.65 -8.01 -17.80
N LEU A 89 -27.05 -7.41 -16.77
CA LEU A 89 -25.82 -7.92 -16.15
C LEU A 89 -25.91 -9.39 -15.69
N PRO A 90 -27.03 -9.87 -15.10
CA PRO A 90 -27.16 -11.27 -14.67
C PRO A 90 -27.26 -12.28 -15.82
N THR A 91 -27.49 -11.83 -17.06
CA THR A 91 -27.66 -12.71 -18.23
C THR A 91 -26.39 -12.79 -19.08
N LEU A 92 -25.29 -12.16 -18.66
CA LEU A 92 -24.00 -12.21 -19.36
C LEU A 92 -23.26 -13.50 -18.98
N ALA A 93 -22.96 -14.34 -19.97
CA ALA A 93 -22.25 -15.62 -19.76
C ALA A 93 -20.84 -15.46 -19.14
N ASP A 94 -20.24 -14.27 -19.29
CA ASP A 94 -18.88 -13.94 -18.83
C ASP A 94 -18.79 -13.50 -17.37
N ILE A 95 -19.94 -13.32 -16.70
CA ILE A 95 -20.02 -12.74 -15.36
C ILE A 95 -20.93 -13.62 -14.50
N ASP A 96 -20.35 -14.30 -13.51
CA ASP A 96 -21.17 -14.94 -12.48
C ASP A 96 -21.79 -13.86 -11.58
N TYR A 97 -23.06 -14.03 -11.22
CA TYR A 97 -23.86 -13.04 -10.49
C TYR A 97 -24.58 -13.66 -9.29
N ASP A 98 -24.42 -13.05 -8.11
CA ASP A 98 -25.17 -13.42 -6.90
C ASP A 98 -25.92 -12.21 -6.31
N LYS A 99 -27.23 -12.38 -6.10
CA LYS A 99 -28.14 -11.34 -5.60
C LYS A 99 -28.21 -11.41 -4.08
N GLY A 100 -27.67 -10.42 -3.38
CA GLY A 100 -27.72 -10.37 -1.92
C GLY A 100 -29.15 -10.38 -1.35
N LYS A 101 -29.37 -11.14 -0.26
CA LYS A 101 -30.66 -11.23 0.45
C LYS A 101 -31.12 -9.86 0.98
N LYS A 102 -32.38 -9.48 0.73
CA LYS A 102 -33.02 -8.30 1.34
C LYS A 102 -33.12 -8.49 2.86
N SER A 103 -32.84 -7.44 3.63
CA SER A 103 -33.17 -7.42 5.07
C SER A 103 -34.69 -7.47 5.23
N GLN A 104 -35.22 -8.32 6.11
CA GLN A 104 -36.64 -8.32 6.47
C GLN A 104 -37.01 -7.20 7.46
N ASP A 105 -36.01 -6.53 8.03
CA ASP A 105 -36.14 -5.51 9.07
C ASP A 105 -36.25 -4.09 8.46
N VAL A 106 -37.42 -3.46 8.59
CA VAL A 106 -37.84 -2.22 7.89
C VAL A 106 -37.05 -0.98 8.35
N GLY A 107 -36.54 -0.97 9.59
CA GLY A 107 -35.79 0.14 10.18
C GLY A 107 -34.29 0.20 9.79
N LYS A 108 -33.75 -0.89 9.24
CA LYS A 108 -32.37 -0.93 8.74
C LYS A 108 -32.38 -0.76 7.22
N ARG A 109 -32.21 0.46 6.72
CA ARG A 109 -31.88 0.71 5.30
C ARG A 109 -30.61 -0.09 4.94
N LYS A 110 -30.77 -1.28 4.36
CA LYS A 110 -29.66 -2.02 3.74
C LYS A 110 -29.63 -1.72 2.25
N PRO A 111 -28.51 -1.22 1.69
CA PRO A 111 -28.33 -1.22 0.25
C PRO A 111 -28.20 -2.68 -0.22
N SER A 112 -28.94 -3.05 -1.26
CA SER A 112 -28.81 -4.36 -1.88
C SER A 112 -27.34 -4.54 -2.36
N ARG A 113 -26.67 -5.59 -1.88
CA ARG A 113 -25.28 -5.92 -2.24
C ARG A 113 -25.34 -6.93 -3.39
N TRP A 114 -24.63 -6.65 -4.48
CA TRP A 114 -24.44 -7.59 -5.59
C TRP A 114 -23.00 -8.04 -5.64
N ARG A 115 -22.79 -9.29 -6.04
CA ARG A 115 -21.46 -9.85 -6.28
C ARG A 115 -21.33 -10.18 -7.77
N PHE A 116 -20.21 -9.80 -8.36
CA PHE A 116 -19.87 -10.10 -9.76
C PHE A 116 -18.51 -10.80 -9.82
N SER A 117 -18.38 -11.90 -10.58
CA SER A 117 -17.10 -12.55 -10.84
C SER A 117 -16.87 -12.74 -12.35
N PRO A 118 -15.81 -12.17 -12.94
CA PRO A 118 -15.53 -12.35 -14.35
C PRO A 118 -14.82 -13.68 -14.68
N LYS A 119 -15.07 -14.23 -15.87
CA LYS A 119 -14.35 -15.41 -16.41
C LYS A 119 -13.21 -15.00 -17.34
N ARG A 120 -12.07 -15.71 -17.31
CA ARG A 120 -10.86 -15.42 -18.11
C ARG A 120 -10.72 -16.40 -19.30
N PRO A 121 -10.36 -15.93 -20.52
CA PRO A 121 -10.02 -16.82 -21.64
C PRO A 121 -8.56 -17.29 -21.59
N ASP A 122 -8.32 -18.49 -22.13
CA ASP A 122 -7.07 -19.25 -21.94
C ASP A 122 -5.84 -18.73 -22.72
N THR A 123 -5.97 -17.74 -23.62
CA THR A 123 -5.00 -17.52 -24.72
C THR A 123 -4.09 -16.27 -24.69
N ASP A 124 -4.17 -15.33 -23.74
CA ASP A 124 -3.53 -13.99 -23.90
C ASP A 124 -2.42 -13.60 -22.88
N ILE A 125 -1.15 -13.71 -23.29
CA ILE A 125 0.07 -13.29 -22.55
C ILE A 125 1.04 -12.46 -23.46
N GLY A 126 0.94 -11.11 -23.50
CA GLY A 126 2.10 -10.15 -23.51
C GLY A 126 2.47 -9.20 -24.70
N LYS A 127 3.00 -7.99 -24.33
CA LYS A 127 3.84 -6.92 -25.01
C LYS A 127 3.20 -5.64 -25.65
N LEU A 128 3.88 -4.46 -25.55
CA LEU A 128 3.31 -3.08 -25.55
C LEU A 128 4.04 -2.04 -26.48
N ARG A 129 3.29 -1.11 -27.14
CA ARG A 129 3.76 0.12 -27.88
C ARG A 129 2.95 1.36 -27.43
N LEU A 130 3.47 2.59 -27.61
CA LEU A 130 2.79 3.87 -27.24
C LEU A 130 2.54 4.76 -28.47
N VAL A 131 1.37 5.39 -28.51
CA VAL A 131 0.84 6.25 -29.59
C VAL A 131 0.28 7.51 -28.93
N ASP A 132 0.45 8.68 -29.57
CA ASP A 132 -0.09 9.95 -29.08
C ASP A 132 -1.62 9.93 -29.15
N VAL A 133 -2.24 10.38 -28.07
CA VAL A 133 -3.63 10.05 -27.74
C VAL A 133 -4.63 10.99 -28.40
N ASP A 134 -4.20 12.17 -28.87
CA ASP A 134 -5.13 13.15 -29.44
C ASP A 134 -5.21 13.06 -30.97
N THR A 135 -4.15 12.60 -31.65
CA THR A 135 -4.08 12.55 -33.12
C THR A 135 -3.94 11.14 -33.71
N GLY A 136 -3.56 10.15 -32.89
CA GLY A 136 -3.25 8.80 -33.38
C GLY A 136 -1.86 8.67 -34.02
N GLU A 137 -1.02 9.71 -33.95
CA GLU A 137 0.32 9.64 -34.51
C GLU A 137 1.28 8.86 -33.60
N VAL A 138 2.09 7.99 -34.20
CA VAL A 138 3.04 7.14 -33.48
C VAL A 138 4.35 7.90 -33.35
N MET A 139 4.68 8.32 -32.12
CA MET A 139 5.86 9.15 -31.88
C MET A 139 6.82 8.46 -30.91
N THR A 140 8.11 8.64 -31.16
CA THR A 140 9.15 8.22 -30.22
C THR A 140 9.46 9.36 -29.24
N VAL A 141 9.84 9.00 -28.01
CA VAL A 141 10.00 9.90 -26.84
C VAL A 141 10.85 11.15 -27.11
N LYS A 142 11.75 11.13 -28.11
CA LYS A 142 12.59 12.27 -28.52
C LYS A 142 11.78 13.44 -29.10
N GLN A 143 10.62 13.19 -29.70
CA GLN A 143 9.79 14.19 -30.36
C GLN A 143 8.86 14.94 -29.38
N ILE A 144 8.56 14.34 -28.22
CA ILE A 144 7.69 14.91 -27.17
C ILE A 144 8.35 16.06 -26.39
N ILE A 145 9.68 16.18 -26.45
CA ILE A 145 10.45 17.16 -25.65
C ILE A 145 10.37 18.60 -26.22
N GLN A 146 9.91 18.79 -27.46
CA GLN A 146 10.02 20.09 -28.15
C GLN A 146 8.72 20.93 -28.23
N SER A 147 7.55 20.44 -27.83
CA SER A 147 6.28 21.18 -27.97
C SER A 147 5.46 21.19 -26.67
N ASN A 148 5.51 22.32 -25.96
CA ASN A 148 4.85 22.58 -24.67
C ASN A 148 3.35 22.94 -24.79
N GLY A 149 2.54 22.61 -23.76
CA GLY A 149 1.28 23.34 -23.49
C GLY A 149 0.23 22.73 -22.53
N LYS A 150 0.50 22.72 -21.21
CA LYS A 150 -0.39 22.63 -20.00
C LYS A 150 -1.77 21.90 -20.06
N ALA A 151 -1.94 20.91 -19.17
CA ALA A 151 -3.21 20.23 -18.83
C ALA A 151 -4.05 20.95 -17.72
N PRO A 152 -5.36 20.67 -17.59
CA PRO A 152 -6.31 21.44 -16.76
C PRO A 152 -6.09 21.30 -15.25
N SER A 153 -6.33 22.39 -14.52
CA SER A 153 -6.21 22.52 -13.07
C SER A 153 -7.41 21.91 -12.33
N HIS A 154 -7.16 20.88 -11.51
CA HIS A 154 -8.04 20.52 -10.41
C HIS A 154 -7.76 21.45 -9.23
N GLU A 155 -8.75 22.23 -8.79
CA GLU A 155 -8.69 22.96 -7.53
C GLU A 155 -8.77 21.97 -6.37
N PHE A 156 -7.60 21.63 -5.84
CA PHE A 156 -7.45 21.12 -4.49
C PHE A 156 -7.18 22.34 -3.59
N GLY A 157 -8.05 22.57 -2.59
CA GLY A 157 -7.75 23.49 -1.48
C GLY A 157 -6.34 23.20 -0.91
N PRO A 158 -5.72 24.18 -0.24
CA PRO A 158 -4.31 24.64 -0.30
C PRO A 158 -3.17 23.61 -0.13
N ILE A 159 -3.22 22.50 -0.86
CA ILE A 159 -2.26 21.38 -0.84
C ILE A 159 -1.51 21.25 -2.20
N ALA A 160 -1.91 22.04 -3.21
CA ALA A 160 -1.46 21.87 -4.59
C ALA A 160 0.01 22.27 -4.87
N VAL A 161 0.59 23.19 -4.10
CA VAL A 161 1.95 23.71 -4.39
C VAL A 161 3.05 22.79 -3.85
N SER A 162 2.83 22.10 -2.72
CA SER A 162 3.83 21.22 -2.11
C SER A 162 3.94 19.85 -2.82
N GLN A 163 2.84 19.29 -3.31
CA GLN A 163 2.83 17.95 -3.91
C GLN A 163 3.49 17.85 -5.28
N ALA A 164 3.45 18.89 -6.11
CA ALA A 164 4.15 18.88 -7.41
C ALA A 164 5.67 18.91 -7.21
N GLY A 165 6.15 19.73 -6.26
CA GLY A 165 7.54 19.76 -5.84
C GLY A 165 8.01 18.42 -5.29
N LEU A 166 7.21 17.81 -4.41
CA LEU A 166 7.46 16.45 -3.90
C LEU A 166 7.54 15.45 -5.03
N LYS A 167 6.54 15.35 -5.92
CA LYS A 167 6.58 14.41 -7.07
C LYS A 167 7.83 14.57 -7.94
N LYS A 168 8.31 15.80 -8.15
CA LYS A 168 9.55 16.06 -8.89
C LYS A 168 10.78 15.58 -8.11
N GLN A 169 10.84 15.87 -6.81
CA GLN A 169 11.89 15.37 -5.91
C GLN A 169 11.89 13.84 -5.83
N GLU A 170 10.72 13.21 -5.74
CA GLU A 170 10.55 11.76 -5.75
C GLU A 170 11.08 11.14 -7.04
N LYS A 171 10.67 11.67 -8.19
CA LYS A 171 11.19 11.19 -9.50
C LYS A 171 12.69 11.39 -9.61
N ALA A 172 13.22 12.53 -9.14
CA ALA A 172 14.65 12.80 -9.17
C ALA A 172 15.44 11.85 -8.26
N TRP A 173 14.93 11.59 -7.06
CA TRP A 173 15.53 10.65 -6.12
C TRP A 173 15.51 9.21 -6.66
N LEU A 174 14.38 8.75 -7.23
CA LEU A 174 14.24 7.42 -7.79
C LEU A 174 15.17 7.15 -8.98
N LYS A 175 15.66 8.18 -9.69
CA LYS A 175 16.69 8.03 -10.72
C LYS A 175 18.02 7.49 -10.17
N ASN A 176 18.28 7.66 -8.88
CA ASN A 176 19.47 7.12 -8.22
C ASN A 176 19.31 5.63 -7.86
N VAL A 177 18.12 5.05 -8.02
CA VAL A 177 17.88 3.63 -7.80
C VAL A 177 18.01 2.90 -9.13
N SER A 178 18.97 1.96 -9.21
CA SER A 178 19.15 1.10 -10.39
C SER A 178 17.94 0.20 -10.61
N PRO A 179 17.62 -0.21 -11.86
CA PRO A 179 16.49 -1.12 -12.14
C PRO A 179 16.42 -2.34 -11.23
N GLY A 180 15.21 -2.83 -11.01
CA GLY A 180 14.91 -3.96 -10.13
C GLY A 180 15.60 -5.22 -10.62
N ARG A 181 16.10 -6.06 -9.69
CA ARG A 181 16.79 -7.31 -10.04
C ARG A 181 16.17 -8.50 -9.34
N MET A 182 15.77 -9.48 -10.14
CA MET A 182 15.20 -10.75 -9.70
C MET A 182 16.08 -11.90 -10.16
N HIS A 183 16.60 -12.70 -9.23
CA HIS A 183 17.46 -13.83 -9.60
C HIS A 183 16.68 -14.97 -10.26
N ILE A 184 17.26 -15.63 -11.26
CA ILE A 184 16.60 -16.70 -12.03
C ILE A 184 16.25 -17.93 -11.19
N SER A 185 16.95 -18.16 -10.08
CA SER A 185 16.62 -19.25 -9.14
C SER A 185 15.23 -19.08 -8.51
N PHE A 186 14.75 -17.84 -8.34
CA PHE A 186 13.38 -17.59 -7.93
C PHE A 186 12.39 -18.07 -9.00
N VAL A 187 12.64 -17.77 -10.28
CA VAL A 187 11.78 -18.23 -11.38
C VAL A 187 11.75 -19.75 -11.45
N ARG A 188 12.90 -20.41 -11.28
CA ARG A 188 13.01 -21.88 -11.23
C ARG A 188 12.26 -22.46 -10.04
N ALA A 189 12.44 -21.87 -8.85
CA ALA A 189 11.78 -22.31 -7.63
C ALA A 189 10.27 -22.05 -7.65
N LEU A 190 9.81 -21.01 -8.35
CA LEU A 190 8.40 -20.76 -8.58
C LEU A 190 7.81 -21.84 -9.50
N LYS A 191 8.50 -22.16 -10.61
CA LYS A 191 8.08 -23.20 -11.56
C LYS A 191 8.03 -24.61 -10.95
N SER A 192 8.86 -24.90 -9.95
CA SER A 192 8.88 -26.19 -9.28
C SER A 192 7.82 -26.35 -8.19
N ARG A 193 7.01 -25.32 -7.90
CA ARG A 193 5.92 -25.43 -6.93
C ARG A 193 4.67 -25.97 -7.59
N VAL A 194 3.98 -26.86 -6.87
CA VAL A 194 2.60 -27.22 -7.18
C VAL A 194 1.74 -25.94 -7.15
N PRO A 195 0.79 -25.74 -8.08
CA PRO A 195 -0.06 -24.55 -8.10
C PRO A 195 -0.84 -24.40 -6.79
N ASP A 196 -0.33 -23.55 -5.91
CA ASP A 196 -0.89 -23.22 -4.60
C ASP A 196 -1.04 -21.69 -4.44
N PRO A 197 -1.56 -21.19 -3.31
CA PRO A 197 -1.67 -19.75 -3.07
C PRO A 197 -0.34 -18.98 -3.24
N TYR A 198 0.80 -19.62 -2.98
CA TYR A 198 2.15 -19.03 -3.08
C TYR A 198 2.67 -19.00 -4.52
N TYR A 199 2.42 -20.03 -5.31
CA TYR A 199 2.66 -20.06 -6.75
C TYR A 199 1.88 -18.93 -7.45
N ARG A 200 0.59 -18.78 -7.11
CA ARG A 200 -0.27 -17.69 -7.61
C ARG A 200 0.24 -16.31 -7.16
N ALA A 201 0.74 -16.16 -5.93
CA ALA A 201 1.35 -14.92 -5.46
C ALA A 201 2.63 -14.56 -6.25
N GLY A 202 3.51 -15.53 -6.51
CA GLY A 202 4.71 -15.33 -7.31
C GLY A 202 4.40 -14.91 -8.76
N ILE A 203 3.43 -15.56 -9.42
CA ILE A 203 2.98 -15.14 -10.76
C ILE A 203 2.37 -13.72 -10.73
N ARG A 204 1.59 -13.38 -9.70
CA ARG A 204 1.02 -12.02 -9.53
C ARG A 204 2.12 -10.97 -9.37
N SER A 205 3.15 -11.25 -8.58
CA SER A 205 4.34 -10.39 -8.48
C SER A 205 5.04 -10.17 -9.83
N LEU A 206 5.14 -11.23 -10.65
CA LEU A 206 5.74 -11.17 -11.99
C LEU A 206 4.93 -10.32 -12.97
N ASN A 207 3.60 -10.26 -12.83
CA ASN A 207 2.74 -9.44 -13.70
C ASN A 207 3.00 -7.93 -13.58
N HIS A 208 3.74 -7.48 -12.57
CA HIS A 208 4.18 -6.08 -12.42
C HIS A 208 5.49 -5.76 -13.16
N LEU A 209 6.19 -6.78 -13.67
CA LEU A 209 7.51 -6.66 -14.30
C LEU A 209 7.42 -6.32 -15.79
N TYR A 210 6.88 -5.14 -16.10
CA TYR A 210 6.89 -4.63 -17.46
C TYR A 210 8.35 -4.45 -17.93
N ASN A 211 8.65 -4.89 -19.16
CA ASN A 211 9.97 -4.76 -19.82
C ASN A 211 11.13 -5.55 -19.19
N ALA A 212 10.87 -6.61 -18.42
CA ALA A 212 11.96 -7.41 -17.86
C ALA A 212 12.91 -7.97 -18.93
N LYS A 213 14.23 -7.82 -18.73
CA LYS A 213 15.29 -8.36 -19.58
C LYS A 213 16.20 -9.28 -18.78
N PHE A 214 16.73 -10.32 -19.40
CA PHE A 214 17.72 -11.16 -18.75
C PHE A 214 19.13 -10.56 -18.91
N GLU A 215 19.82 -10.38 -17.79
CA GLU A 215 21.22 -10.00 -17.68
C GLU A 215 21.93 -11.05 -16.81
N GLY A 216 22.62 -12.01 -17.46
CA GLY A 216 23.25 -13.13 -16.79
C GLY A 216 22.25 -13.94 -15.95
N SER A 217 22.50 -14.05 -14.65
CA SER A 217 21.64 -14.80 -13.71
C SER A 217 20.42 -14.01 -13.22
N TYR A 218 20.19 -12.78 -13.69
CA TYR A 218 19.13 -11.91 -13.22
C TYR A 218 18.15 -11.54 -14.34
N ALA A 219 16.88 -11.38 -13.98
CA ALA A 219 15.91 -10.60 -14.74
C ALA A 219 15.87 -9.17 -14.17
N VAL A 220 16.15 -8.19 -15.01
CA VAL A 220 16.20 -6.76 -14.69
C VAL A 220 14.92 -6.09 -15.17
N TYR A 221 14.26 -5.29 -14.33
CA TYR A 221 12.94 -4.74 -14.61
C TYR A 221 12.77 -3.28 -14.16
N ASP A 222 11.82 -2.58 -14.77
CA ASP A 222 11.44 -1.23 -14.35
C ASP A 222 10.70 -1.29 -13.01
N HIS A 223 11.10 -0.45 -12.05
CA HIS A 223 10.50 -0.46 -10.73
C HIS A 223 9.00 -0.15 -10.73
N CYS A 224 8.24 -0.93 -9.95
CA CYS A 224 6.87 -0.61 -9.60
C CYS A 224 6.80 -0.23 -8.11
N TYR A 225 7.16 1.00 -7.81
CA TYR A 225 7.17 1.50 -6.44
C TYR A 225 5.79 1.98 -5.97
N ARG A 226 5.41 1.61 -4.73
CA ARG A 226 4.24 2.18 -4.06
C ARG A 226 4.65 2.96 -2.82
N LEU A 227 4.11 4.17 -2.73
CA LEU A 227 4.18 4.99 -1.53
C LEU A 227 3.05 4.57 -0.56
N THR A 228 3.42 4.15 0.65
CA THR A 228 2.45 3.85 1.71
C THR A 228 2.36 4.97 2.74
N PHE A 229 1.38 4.86 3.65
CA PHE A 229 1.20 5.76 4.78
C PHE A 229 2.52 5.95 5.57
N GLY A 230 2.90 7.20 5.84
CA GLY A 230 4.20 7.52 6.45
C GLY A 230 5.37 7.64 5.46
N GLY A 231 5.14 7.37 4.17
CA GLY A 231 6.09 7.64 3.11
C GLY A 231 7.03 6.50 2.74
N ARG A 232 6.72 5.27 3.17
CA ARG A 232 7.54 4.10 2.82
C ARG A 232 7.38 3.74 1.35
N TYR A 233 8.52 3.71 0.67
CA TYR A 233 8.67 3.13 -0.66
C TYR A 233 9.05 1.67 -0.56
N TYR A 234 8.36 0.84 -1.33
CA TYR A 234 8.74 -0.55 -1.51
C TYR A 234 8.44 -1.00 -2.93
N ASP A 235 9.25 -1.96 -3.39
CA ASP A 235 9.03 -2.65 -4.64
C ASP A 235 7.84 -3.63 -4.49
N GLN A 236 6.77 -3.40 -5.25
CA GLN A 236 5.57 -4.23 -5.20
C GLN A 236 5.82 -5.68 -5.64
N ALA A 237 6.72 -5.90 -6.59
CA ALA A 237 7.01 -7.23 -7.10
C ALA A 237 7.66 -8.07 -5.99
N PHE A 238 8.52 -7.45 -5.19
CA PHE A 238 9.19 -8.10 -4.08
C PHE A 238 8.32 -8.25 -2.84
N GLN A 239 7.62 -7.19 -2.44
CA GLN A 239 7.07 -7.11 -1.09
C GLN A 239 5.98 -8.15 -0.80
N ASN A 240 5.23 -8.53 -1.83
CA ASN A 240 4.13 -9.48 -1.72
C ASN A 240 4.57 -10.95 -1.72
N LEU A 241 5.87 -11.21 -1.82
CA LEU A 241 6.39 -12.58 -1.84
C LEU A 241 6.50 -13.16 -0.42
N PRO A 242 6.27 -14.48 -0.25
CA PRO A 242 6.66 -15.21 0.96
C PRO A 242 8.15 -15.08 1.24
N ASN A 243 8.56 -15.16 2.51
CA ASN A 243 9.97 -14.99 2.92
C ASN A 243 10.94 -15.95 2.20
N GLU A 244 10.57 -17.21 2.01
CA GLU A 244 11.39 -18.18 1.29
C GLU A 244 11.62 -17.78 -0.18
N LEU A 245 10.57 -17.24 -0.81
CA LEU A 245 10.65 -16.76 -2.19
C LEU A 245 11.40 -15.42 -2.27
N LYS A 246 11.26 -14.52 -1.28
CA LYS A 246 12.06 -13.29 -1.17
C LYS A 246 13.56 -13.59 -1.12
N ALA A 247 13.97 -14.62 -0.38
CA ALA A 247 15.37 -15.03 -0.31
C ALA A 247 15.90 -15.49 -1.67
N LYS A 248 15.13 -16.30 -2.40
CA LYS A 248 15.49 -16.73 -3.77
C LYS A 248 15.45 -15.57 -4.77
N PHE A 249 14.52 -14.62 -4.59
CA PHE A 249 14.38 -13.45 -5.45
C PHE A 249 15.64 -12.57 -5.43
N ARG A 250 16.19 -12.36 -4.22
CA ARG A 250 17.37 -11.53 -4.00
C ARG A 250 18.69 -12.32 -3.98
N ALA A 251 18.69 -13.57 -4.43
CA ALA A 251 19.89 -14.41 -4.36
C ALA A 251 21.09 -13.74 -5.05
N GLY A 252 22.25 -13.77 -4.40
CA GLY A 252 23.48 -13.10 -4.86
C GLY A 252 23.49 -11.57 -4.70
N LEU A 253 22.46 -10.96 -4.10
CA LEU A 253 22.41 -9.54 -3.76
C LEU A 253 22.62 -9.32 -2.25
N LEU A 254 23.10 -8.13 -1.89
CA LEU A 254 23.28 -7.74 -0.50
C LEU A 254 21.98 -7.16 0.06
N ASN A 255 21.36 -7.89 0.98
CA ASN A 255 20.10 -7.48 1.60
C ASN A 255 20.35 -6.76 2.92
N TYR A 256 20.22 -5.44 2.92
CA TYR A 256 20.39 -4.62 4.11
C TYR A 256 19.07 -4.42 4.84
N ASP A 257 19.07 -4.70 6.14
CA ASP A 257 17.97 -4.41 7.05
C ASP A 257 18.37 -3.29 8.00
N ILE A 258 17.44 -2.39 8.33
CA ILE A 258 17.70 -1.42 9.38
C ILE A 258 17.59 -2.14 10.73
N GLN A 259 18.75 -2.47 11.30
CA GLN A 259 18.84 -3.20 12.56
C GLN A 259 18.24 -2.38 13.73
N THR A 260 18.36 -1.03 13.65
CA THR A 260 18.01 -0.07 14.71
C THR A 260 16.97 0.98 14.32
N CYS A 261 15.99 0.69 13.45
CA CYS A 261 15.12 1.72 12.89
C CYS A 261 14.27 2.46 13.93
N ASN A 262 13.45 1.75 14.73
CA ASN A 262 12.47 2.44 15.58
C ASN A 262 13.12 3.22 16.74
N LEU A 263 14.07 2.60 17.46
CA LEU A 263 14.70 3.25 18.62
C LEU A 263 15.61 4.42 18.23
N ALA A 264 16.35 4.30 17.12
CA ALA A 264 17.17 5.41 16.63
C ALA A 264 16.30 6.56 16.11
N CYS A 265 15.21 6.26 15.38
CA CYS A 265 14.22 7.27 14.99
C CYS A 265 13.65 7.99 16.21
N LEU A 266 13.29 7.26 17.26
CA LEU A 266 12.79 7.86 18.51
C LEU A 266 13.84 8.75 19.18
N ASN A 267 15.08 8.29 19.33
CA ASN A 267 16.14 9.11 19.94
C ASN A 267 16.41 10.39 19.13
N LEU A 268 16.39 10.30 17.80
CA LEU A 268 16.51 11.48 16.94
C LEU A 268 15.35 12.45 17.15
N LEU A 269 14.12 11.93 17.21
CA LEU A 269 12.93 12.75 17.45
C LEU A 269 12.94 13.37 18.85
N PHE A 270 13.30 12.62 19.90
CA PHE A 270 13.43 13.16 21.25
C PHE A 270 14.45 14.28 21.31
N LYS A 271 15.64 14.09 20.72
CA LYS A 271 16.66 15.14 20.61
C LYS A 271 16.15 16.36 19.85
N ARG A 272 15.49 16.16 18.69
CA ARG A 272 14.96 17.23 17.83
C ARG A 272 13.90 18.09 18.53
N TYR A 273 13.01 17.45 19.29
CA TYR A 273 11.90 18.11 19.97
C TYR A 273 12.19 18.39 21.45
N ASN A 274 13.48 18.35 21.84
CA ASN A 274 13.97 18.66 23.19
C ASN A 274 13.24 17.88 24.31
N VAL A 275 12.97 16.59 24.08
CA VAL A 275 12.45 15.68 25.09
C VAL A 275 13.63 15.06 25.82
N ASN A 276 13.73 15.28 27.13
CA ASN A 276 14.81 14.75 27.97
C ASN A 276 14.65 13.24 28.23
N TYR A 277 14.80 12.45 27.17
CA TYR A 277 14.72 11.00 27.23
C TYR A 277 15.54 10.37 26.10
N GLN A 278 16.23 9.28 26.42
CA GLN A 278 16.96 8.47 25.44
C GLN A 278 16.64 7.00 25.66
N VAL A 279 16.15 6.32 24.63
CA VAL A 279 15.96 4.88 24.67
C VAL A 279 17.34 4.22 24.70
N SER A 280 17.63 3.50 25.77
CA SER A 280 18.85 2.72 25.89
C SER A 280 18.87 1.54 24.92
N SER A 281 19.99 1.34 24.23
CA SER A 281 20.26 0.15 23.41
C SER A 281 20.21 -1.16 24.20
N SER A 282 20.37 -1.10 25.53
CA SER A 282 20.29 -2.25 26.44
C SER A 282 18.87 -2.78 26.66
N ILE A 283 17.83 -2.08 26.18
CA ILE A 283 16.42 -2.45 26.41
C ILE A 283 16.13 -3.90 26.01
N TYR A 284 16.60 -4.34 24.84
CA TYR A 284 16.38 -5.70 24.38
C TYR A 284 17.08 -6.72 25.26
N ARG A 285 18.32 -6.46 25.69
CA ARG A 285 19.06 -7.35 26.60
C ARG A 285 18.35 -7.52 27.94
N LYS A 286 17.82 -6.42 28.49
CA LYS A 286 17.04 -6.43 29.75
C LYS A 286 15.74 -7.23 29.59
N MET A 287 15.01 -7.03 28.48
CA MET A 287 13.79 -7.78 28.18
C MET A 287 14.06 -9.27 28.07
N MET A 288 15.05 -9.66 27.25
CA MET A 288 15.42 -11.07 27.06
C MET A 288 15.77 -11.73 28.41
N LYS A 289 16.58 -11.06 29.25
CA LYS A 289 16.92 -11.56 30.59
C LYS A 289 15.69 -11.71 31.51
N LYS A 290 14.72 -10.80 31.40
CA LYS A 290 13.54 -10.79 32.27
C LYS A 290 12.47 -11.79 31.84
N THR A 291 12.28 -11.98 30.54
CA THR A 291 11.15 -12.75 29.99
C THR A 291 11.56 -14.09 29.40
N GLY A 292 12.85 -14.32 29.13
CA GLY A 292 13.32 -15.49 28.39
C GLY A 292 13.04 -15.42 26.88
N PHE A 293 12.47 -14.32 26.39
CA PHE A 293 12.11 -14.19 24.97
C PHE A 293 13.32 -13.96 24.09
N THR A 294 13.17 -14.34 22.81
CA THR A 294 14.13 -14.03 21.76
C THR A 294 14.15 -12.53 21.44
N ARG A 295 15.25 -12.05 20.86
CA ARG A 295 15.37 -10.65 20.40
C ARG A 295 14.24 -10.24 19.43
N LYS A 296 13.82 -11.16 18.56
CA LYS A 296 12.73 -10.92 17.60
C LYS A 296 11.39 -10.66 18.30
N GLN A 297 11.07 -11.45 19.32
CA GLN A 297 9.86 -11.28 20.14
C GLN A 297 9.93 -9.96 20.92
N CYS A 298 11.06 -9.65 21.56
CA CYS A 298 11.26 -8.37 22.25
C CYS A 298 11.13 -7.16 21.29
N LYS A 299 11.68 -7.24 20.07
CA LYS A 299 11.51 -6.22 19.02
C LYS A 299 10.03 -6.02 18.67
N SER A 300 9.26 -7.10 18.56
CA SER A 300 7.82 -7.04 18.31
C SER A 300 7.04 -6.37 19.46
N MET A 301 7.42 -6.62 20.73
CA MET A 301 6.80 -5.96 21.88
C MET A 301 7.09 -4.45 21.88
N VAL A 302 8.36 -4.05 21.72
CA VAL A 302 8.75 -2.64 21.65
C VAL A 302 8.02 -1.93 20.52
N HIS A 303 8.01 -2.50 19.31
CA HIS A 303 7.35 -1.93 18.15
C HIS A 303 5.85 -1.74 18.39
N ALA A 304 5.15 -2.78 18.83
CA ALA A 304 3.72 -2.71 19.11
C ALA A 304 3.36 -1.64 20.16
N THR A 305 4.21 -1.46 21.19
CA THR A 305 4.02 -0.46 22.24
C THR A 305 4.34 0.96 21.76
N THR A 306 5.44 1.18 21.02
CA THR A 306 5.79 2.50 20.48
C THR A 306 4.69 3.04 19.56
N TYR A 307 4.20 2.24 18.60
CA TYR A 307 3.10 2.65 17.71
C TYR A 307 1.73 2.69 18.40
N ARG A 308 1.68 2.51 19.72
CA ARG A 308 0.51 2.75 20.58
C ARG A 308 0.79 3.86 21.60
N VAL A 309 1.78 4.72 21.33
CA VAL A 309 2.17 5.83 22.20
C VAL A 309 2.47 5.32 23.63
N GLY A 310 3.22 4.21 23.73
CA GLY A 310 3.58 3.63 25.02
C GLY A 310 2.49 2.79 25.71
N LYS A 311 1.26 2.74 25.15
CA LYS A 311 0.18 1.96 25.76
C LYS A 311 0.39 0.45 25.59
N VAL A 312 0.38 -0.27 26.71
CA VAL A 312 0.39 -1.73 26.77
C VAL A 312 -1.01 -2.24 27.12
N THR A 313 -1.54 -3.17 26.32
CA THR A 313 -2.81 -3.83 26.63
C THR A 313 -2.53 -5.01 27.55
N ILE A 314 -3.10 -5.01 28.75
CA ILE A 314 -3.04 -6.13 29.69
C ILE A 314 -4.21 -7.07 29.40
N GLY A 315 -3.95 -8.07 28.57
CA GLY A 315 -4.92 -9.08 28.16
C GLY A 315 -4.23 -10.10 27.27
N VAL A 316 -4.79 -11.30 27.14
CA VAL A 316 -4.22 -12.42 26.36
C VAL A 316 -5.15 -12.91 25.25
N SER A 317 -6.33 -12.30 25.11
CA SER A 317 -7.34 -12.71 24.14
C SER A 317 -7.01 -12.31 22.69
N ASP A 318 -6.24 -11.24 22.49
CA ASP A 318 -5.94 -10.73 21.15
C ASP A 318 -4.60 -9.97 21.06
N GLY A 319 -4.24 -9.62 19.82
CA GLY A 319 -3.15 -8.69 19.52
C GLY A 319 -1.78 -9.12 20.07
N LEU A 320 -1.09 -8.18 20.75
CA LEU A 320 0.19 -8.46 21.39
C LEU A 320 0.04 -9.44 22.55
N GLY A 321 -1.12 -9.43 23.21
CA GLY A 321 -1.42 -10.29 24.34
C GLY A 321 -1.42 -11.77 24.00
N ALA A 322 -2.18 -12.12 22.95
CA ALA A 322 -2.24 -13.47 22.41
C ALA A 322 -0.85 -13.97 22.00
N LYS A 323 -0.05 -13.12 21.33
CA LYS A 323 1.33 -13.45 20.96
C LYS A 323 2.23 -13.71 22.17
N VAL A 324 2.16 -12.87 23.19
CA VAL A 324 2.94 -13.06 24.42
C VAL A 324 2.54 -14.35 25.14
N CYS A 325 1.26 -14.72 25.09
CA CYS A 325 0.78 -16.00 25.61
C CYS A 325 1.35 -17.18 24.83
N GLU A 326 1.28 -17.14 23.50
CA GLU A 326 1.91 -18.14 22.62
C GLU A 326 3.41 -18.29 22.89
N TRP A 327 4.14 -17.17 23.04
CA TRP A 327 5.57 -17.17 23.37
C TRP A 327 5.88 -17.65 24.79
N SER A 328 4.86 -17.74 25.64
CA SER A 328 4.94 -18.28 27.01
C SER A 328 4.30 -19.67 27.08
N GLU A 329 4.34 -20.43 25.99
CA GLU A 329 3.83 -21.82 25.92
C GLU A 329 2.34 -21.96 26.26
N GLY A 330 1.55 -20.90 26.03
CA GLY A 330 0.12 -20.87 26.35
C GLY A 330 -0.18 -20.56 27.83
N ASP A 331 0.81 -20.25 28.67
CA ASP A 331 0.58 -19.87 30.06
C ASP A 331 0.05 -18.43 30.17
N ASN A 332 -1.27 -18.32 30.31
CA ASN A 332 -1.97 -17.06 30.53
C ASN A 332 -1.47 -16.28 31.76
N LYS A 333 -1.13 -16.96 32.87
CA LYS A 333 -0.68 -16.28 34.09
C LYS A 333 0.70 -15.65 33.88
N GLN A 334 1.61 -16.41 33.27
CA GLN A 334 2.95 -15.92 32.94
C GLN A 334 2.90 -14.78 31.92
N ALA A 335 2.06 -14.91 30.88
CA ALA A 335 1.88 -13.86 29.88
C ALA A 335 1.37 -12.55 30.49
N LEU A 336 0.37 -12.61 31.38
CA LEU A 336 -0.13 -11.43 32.09
C LEU A 336 0.94 -10.82 33.01
N LYS A 337 1.76 -11.64 33.67
CA LYS A 337 2.89 -11.18 34.49
C LYS A 337 3.91 -10.41 33.65
N ILE A 338 4.26 -10.93 32.47
CA ILE A 338 5.16 -10.27 31.52
C ILE A 338 4.57 -8.96 31.01
N LEU A 339 3.29 -8.93 30.63
CA LEU A 339 2.63 -7.71 30.14
C LEU A 339 2.54 -6.62 31.22
N ARG A 340 2.22 -6.99 32.46
CA ARG A 340 2.19 -6.04 33.59
C ARG A 340 3.57 -5.49 33.89
N TRP A 341 4.58 -6.35 33.94
CA TRP A 341 5.97 -5.91 34.08
C TRP A 341 6.37 -4.96 32.95
N TRP A 342 6.05 -5.32 31.70
CA TRP A 342 6.38 -4.50 30.53
C TRP A 342 5.70 -3.13 30.58
N ASN A 343 4.43 -3.07 30.97
CA ASN A 343 3.69 -1.82 31.15
C ASN A 343 4.35 -0.88 32.17
N ASN A 344 4.83 -1.43 33.29
CA ASN A 344 5.51 -0.63 34.31
C ASN A 344 6.92 -0.24 33.87
N TYR A 345 7.65 -1.17 33.25
CA TYR A 345 9.02 -0.92 32.77
C TYR A 345 9.07 0.15 31.69
N ILE A 346 8.04 0.23 30.83
CA ILE A 346 7.98 1.16 29.69
C ILE A 346 7.35 2.51 30.03
N GLU A 347 6.91 2.72 31.27
CA GLU A 347 6.27 3.96 31.73
C GLU A 347 7.10 5.22 31.43
N PRO A 348 8.42 5.26 31.69
CA PRO A 348 9.24 6.41 31.30
C PRO A 348 9.25 6.69 29.79
N LEU A 349 9.21 5.64 28.97
CA LEU A 349 9.09 5.79 27.52
C LEU A 349 7.69 6.30 27.13
N ARG A 350 6.63 5.83 27.79
CA ARG A 350 5.26 6.29 27.55
C ARG A 350 5.15 7.79 27.79
N GLU A 351 5.64 8.28 28.92
CA GLU A 351 5.67 9.71 29.25
C GLU A 351 6.48 10.52 28.22
N ALA A 352 7.65 10.01 27.82
CA ALA A 352 8.47 10.63 26.78
C ALA A 352 7.75 10.69 25.42
N LEU A 353 7.01 9.64 25.03
CA LEU A 353 6.25 9.61 23.77
C LEU A 353 5.07 10.59 23.79
N GLU A 354 4.35 10.69 24.91
CA GLU A 354 3.27 11.65 25.10
C GLU A 354 3.79 13.10 25.06
N THR A 355 4.94 13.33 25.70
CA THR A 355 5.66 14.62 25.64
C THR A 355 6.09 14.94 24.21
N LEU A 356 6.68 13.97 23.50
CA LEU A 356 7.11 14.14 22.11
C LEU A 356 5.95 14.54 21.19
N VAL A 357 4.82 13.83 21.25
CA VAL A 357 3.64 14.17 20.44
C VAL A 357 3.14 15.58 20.76
N SER A 358 3.14 15.94 22.04
CA SER A 358 2.72 17.28 22.48
C SER A 358 3.67 18.37 21.97
N GLN A 359 4.98 18.15 22.04
CA GLN A 359 6.01 19.08 21.54
C GLN A 359 5.92 19.24 20.01
N ILE A 360 5.70 18.14 19.27
CA ILE A 360 5.47 18.20 17.81
C ILE A 360 4.27 19.10 17.50
N GLN A 361 3.15 18.92 18.20
CA GLN A 361 1.94 19.71 17.99
C GLN A 361 2.14 21.19 18.35
N GLN A 362 2.79 21.48 19.48
CA GLN A 362 3.08 22.85 19.91
C GLN A 362 4.02 23.58 18.95
N GLN A 363 5.10 22.92 18.52
CA GLN A 363 6.04 23.51 17.55
C GLN A 363 5.37 23.72 16.19
N HIS A 364 4.52 22.79 15.75
CA HIS A 364 3.72 22.97 14.55
C HIS A 364 2.82 24.21 14.67
N GLN A 365 2.08 24.35 15.76
CA GLN A 365 1.21 25.51 15.99
C GLN A 365 1.98 26.84 15.96
N LYS A 366 3.17 26.89 16.58
CA LYS A 366 4.03 28.10 16.59
C LYS A 366 4.58 28.47 15.21
N SER A 367 4.89 27.47 14.38
CA SER A 367 5.52 27.67 13.06
C SER A 367 4.50 27.74 11.91
N CYS A 368 3.25 27.33 12.14
CA CYS A 368 2.23 27.27 11.12
C CYS A 368 1.66 28.66 10.82
N ARG A 369 1.68 29.05 9.54
CA ARG A 369 1.24 30.38 9.07
C ARG A 369 -0.27 30.64 9.26
N SER A 370 -1.09 29.61 9.45
CA SER A 370 -2.53 29.74 9.60
C SER A 370 -3.11 28.66 10.50
N HIS A 371 -3.97 29.05 11.42
CA HIS A 371 -4.71 28.13 12.29
C HIS A 371 -5.54 27.11 11.50
N ARG A 372 -5.96 27.47 10.27
CA ARG A 372 -6.68 26.55 9.37
C ARG A 372 -5.84 25.32 9.01
N ASN A 373 -4.52 25.35 9.14
CA ASN A 373 -3.60 24.27 8.77
C ASN A 373 -3.04 23.49 9.98
N TYR A 374 -3.57 23.71 11.20
CA TYR A 374 -3.12 23.01 12.42
C TYR A 374 -3.31 21.48 12.39
N HIS A 375 -4.12 20.99 11.46
CA HIS A 375 -4.36 19.56 11.24
C HIS A 375 -3.38 18.92 10.23
N LEU A 376 -2.56 19.70 9.53
CA LEU A 376 -1.65 19.26 8.49
C LEU A 376 -0.21 19.19 9.00
N TYR A 377 0.35 17.99 9.12
CA TYR A 377 1.70 17.76 9.65
C TYR A 377 2.63 17.30 8.54
N VAL A 378 3.85 17.82 8.51
CA VAL A 378 4.86 17.45 7.51
C VAL A 378 5.96 16.63 8.16
N ASN A 379 6.36 15.52 7.54
CA ASN A 379 7.48 14.69 8.02
C ASN A 379 8.81 15.04 7.33
N ASP A 380 9.89 14.36 7.72
CA ASP A 380 11.26 14.60 7.25
C ASP A 380 11.49 14.49 5.73
N ILE A 381 10.59 13.81 5.02
CA ILE A 381 10.66 13.67 3.55
C ILE A 381 9.66 14.58 2.84
N GLY A 382 9.04 15.50 3.58
CA GLY A 382 8.12 16.53 3.07
C GLY A 382 6.69 16.04 2.82
N LEU A 383 6.34 14.79 3.16
CA LEU A 383 4.97 14.33 3.02
C LEU A 383 4.06 14.99 4.05
N THR A 384 2.79 15.16 3.70
CA THR A 384 1.78 15.77 4.57
C THR A 384 0.79 14.73 5.08
N LEU A 385 0.57 14.71 6.39
CA LEU A 385 -0.48 13.98 7.09
C LEU A 385 -1.61 14.94 7.46
N ASP A 386 -2.83 14.61 7.04
CA ASP A 386 -4.05 15.28 7.50
C ASP A 386 -4.66 14.52 8.68
N LEU A 387 -4.69 15.14 9.86
CA LEU A 387 -5.29 14.57 11.08
C LEU A 387 -6.81 14.76 11.19
N ASN A 388 -7.45 15.46 10.26
CA ASN A 388 -8.91 15.62 10.16
C ASN A 388 -9.57 14.61 9.20
N ASP A 389 -8.77 13.79 8.51
CA ASP A 389 -9.22 12.68 7.66
C ASP A 389 -10.29 11.81 8.37
N GLU A 390 -11.34 11.44 7.63
CA GLU A 390 -12.49 10.66 8.11
C GLU A 390 -12.08 9.40 8.86
N LYS A 391 -10.95 8.77 8.49
CA LYS A 391 -10.45 7.56 9.17
C LYS A 391 -10.08 7.79 10.65
N TYR A 392 -9.90 9.03 11.06
CA TYR A 392 -9.64 9.42 12.45
C TYR A 392 -10.89 9.91 13.19
N GLN A 393 -12.00 10.14 12.48
CA GLN A 393 -13.26 10.57 13.07
C GLN A 393 -13.93 9.39 13.79
N ARG A 394 -13.76 9.33 15.12
CA ARG A 394 -14.41 8.34 15.99
C ARG A 394 -15.48 9.02 16.84
N LYS A 395 -16.55 8.28 17.19
CA LYS A 395 -17.68 8.79 17.99
C LYS A 395 -17.32 9.28 19.41
N GLN A 396 -16.10 9.05 19.88
CA GLN A 396 -15.62 9.48 21.20
C GLN A 396 -14.33 10.30 21.08
N SER A 397 -14.29 11.45 21.75
CA SER A 397 -13.20 12.43 21.70
C SER A 397 -11.85 11.86 22.15
N TYR A 398 -11.82 11.09 23.25
CA TYR A 398 -10.59 10.46 23.73
C TYR A 398 -10.04 9.43 22.73
N ALA A 399 -10.90 8.56 22.19
CA ALA A 399 -10.50 7.54 21.22
C ALA A 399 -10.03 8.17 19.89
N GLN A 400 -10.62 9.30 19.51
CA GLN A 400 -10.21 10.11 18.37
C GLN A 400 -8.83 10.74 18.60
N ASN A 401 -8.60 11.40 19.73
CA ASN A 401 -7.30 12.00 20.05
C ASN A 401 -6.19 10.95 20.14
N TYR A 402 -6.46 9.80 20.74
CA TYR A 402 -5.52 8.69 20.76
C TYR A 402 -5.18 8.17 19.35
N ALA A 403 -6.18 8.02 18.47
CA ALA A 403 -5.96 7.59 17.09
C ALA A 403 -5.13 8.61 16.28
N ARG A 404 -5.38 9.91 16.49
CA ARG A 404 -4.59 11.00 15.89
C ARG A 404 -3.15 11.00 16.38
N ASN A 405 -2.93 10.91 17.69
CA ASN A 405 -1.60 10.89 18.30
C ASN A 405 -0.78 9.68 17.84
N LYS A 406 -1.39 8.49 17.83
CA LYS A 406 -0.78 7.27 17.27
C LYS A 406 -0.35 7.48 15.82
N SER A 407 -1.22 8.07 15.01
CA SER A 407 -0.97 8.24 13.57
C SER A 407 0.10 9.28 13.30
N LEU A 408 0.09 10.39 14.05
CA LEU A 408 1.12 11.42 14.00
C LEU A 408 2.49 10.84 14.39
N LEU A 409 2.58 10.14 15.52
CA LEU A 409 3.83 9.52 15.97
C LEU A 409 4.36 8.52 14.91
N ALA A 410 3.49 7.66 14.39
CA ALA A 410 3.86 6.71 13.35
C ALA A 410 4.40 7.41 12.10
N PHE A 411 3.73 8.49 11.69
CA PHE A 411 4.09 9.29 10.53
C PHE A 411 5.45 9.97 10.65
N MET A 412 5.76 10.52 11.83
CA MET A 412 7.06 11.15 12.10
C MET A 412 8.19 10.11 12.15
N ILE A 413 7.98 8.98 12.84
CA ILE A 413 8.97 7.89 12.91
C ILE A 413 9.28 7.35 11.50
N CYS A 414 8.24 7.09 10.70
CA CYS A 414 8.42 6.64 9.31
C CYS A 414 9.11 7.69 8.45
N GLY A 415 8.85 8.99 8.69
CA GLY A 415 9.54 10.08 7.98
C GLY A 415 11.04 10.04 8.20
N VAL A 416 11.48 9.96 9.45
CA VAL A 416 12.92 9.85 9.80
C VAL A 416 13.56 8.62 9.18
N GLU A 417 12.89 7.46 9.29
CA GLU A 417 13.36 6.20 8.69
C GLU A 417 13.57 6.35 7.18
N GLN A 418 12.63 6.99 6.48
CA GLN A 418 12.71 7.20 5.04
C GLN A 418 13.73 8.27 4.66
N ALA A 419 13.93 9.30 5.48
CA ALA A 419 14.98 10.28 5.26
C ALA A 419 16.38 9.63 5.30
N TYR A 420 16.60 8.71 6.24
CA TYR A 420 17.82 7.91 6.30
C TYR A 420 18.00 7.03 5.06
N ILE A 421 16.96 6.28 4.64
CA ILE A 421 17.00 5.46 3.43
C ILE A 421 17.31 6.31 2.19
N ARG A 422 16.72 7.50 2.08
CA ARG A 422 16.98 8.42 0.97
C ARG A 422 18.42 8.87 0.92
N GLU A 423 19.00 9.15 2.08
CA GLU A 423 20.40 9.54 2.20
C GLU A 423 21.34 8.38 1.82
N VAL A 424 21.03 7.14 2.24
CA VAL A 424 21.76 5.95 1.79
C VAL A 424 21.70 5.82 0.26
N VAL A 425 20.51 5.95 -0.36
CA VAL A 425 20.38 5.92 -1.82
C VAL A 425 21.18 7.06 -2.48
N ARG A 426 21.17 8.26 -1.91
CA ARG A 426 21.92 9.43 -2.42
C ARG A 426 23.43 9.17 -2.41
N LEU A 427 23.96 8.52 -1.38
CA LEU A 427 25.37 8.16 -1.26
C LEU A 427 25.79 6.99 -2.16
N ASN A 428 24.83 6.24 -2.69
CA ASN A 428 25.05 5.03 -3.47
C ASN A 428 24.27 5.03 -4.80
N PRO A 429 24.50 6.04 -5.67
CA PRO A 429 23.75 6.17 -6.91
C PRO A 429 23.98 4.96 -7.82
N GLY A 430 22.89 4.33 -8.27
CA GLY A 430 22.91 3.17 -9.16
C GLY A 430 23.31 1.85 -8.49
N VAL A 431 23.53 1.82 -7.18
CA VAL A 431 23.94 0.59 -6.46
C VAL A 431 22.75 -0.12 -5.81
N VAL A 432 21.81 0.66 -5.27
CA VAL A 432 20.56 0.14 -4.72
C VAL A 432 19.66 -0.30 -5.88
N CYS A 433 19.16 -1.53 -5.81
CA CYS A 433 18.34 -2.13 -6.86
C CYS A 433 16.95 -2.51 -6.36
N MET A 434 16.66 -2.48 -5.07
CA MET A 434 15.30 -2.68 -4.56
C MET A 434 15.11 -1.95 -3.24
N LEU A 435 13.89 -1.47 -3.00
CA LEU A 435 13.47 -0.88 -1.72
C LEU A 435 12.53 -1.85 -1.00
N ASP A 436 12.81 -2.11 0.27
CA ASP A 436 11.97 -2.88 1.19
C ASP A 436 11.32 -1.92 2.22
N HIS A 437 10.27 -2.36 2.90
CA HIS A 437 9.60 -1.57 3.93
C HIS A 437 10.52 -1.12 5.07
N ASP A 438 11.50 -1.94 5.44
CA ASP A 438 12.43 -1.71 6.55
C ASP A 438 13.90 -1.86 6.14
N GLY A 439 14.19 -1.82 4.83
CA GLY A 439 15.52 -2.05 4.30
C GLY A 439 15.66 -1.77 2.81
N LEU A 440 16.75 -2.27 2.24
CA LEU A 440 17.08 -2.09 0.84
C LEU A 440 17.96 -3.25 0.34
N VAL A 441 17.92 -3.49 -0.96
CA VAL A 441 18.74 -4.52 -1.61
C VAL A 441 19.70 -3.85 -2.57
N ALA A 442 20.97 -4.23 -2.50
CA ALA A 442 22.04 -3.61 -3.28
C ALA A 442 22.86 -4.66 -4.05
N GLN A 443 23.38 -4.23 -5.19
CA GLN A 443 24.25 -5.05 -6.03
C GLN A 443 25.68 -5.14 -5.47
N GLN A 444 26.08 -4.15 -4.68
CA GLN A 444 27.42 -4.02 -4.10
C GLN A 444 27.32 -3.43 -2.69
N ALA A 445 28.44 -3.45 -1.95
CA ALA A 445 28.50 -2.91 -0.60
C ALA A 445 28.17 -1.41 -0.59
N LEU A 446 27.39 -0.98 0.40
CA LEU A 446 26.92 0.40 0.50
C LEU A 446 27.80 1.25 1.40
N LYS A 447 27.89 2.54 1.05
CA LYS A 447 28.35 3.61 1.93
C LYS A 447 27.19 4.06 2.82
N PHE A 448 27.44 4.24 4.11
CA PHE A 448 26.41 4.65 5.06
C PHE A 448 26.62 6.11 5.47
N PRO A 449 25.54 6.89 5.66
CA PRO A 449 25.64 8.19 6.29
C PRO A 449 25.95 8.04 7.77
N ASP A 450 26.70 9.00 8.31
CA ASP A 450 27.02 9.07 9.73
C ASP A 450 25.84 9.63 10.52
N TRP A 451 24.81 8.80 10.73
CA TRP A 451 23.64 9.14 11.55
C TRP A 451 23.69 8.34 12.84
N GLU A 452 23.84 9.05 13.95
CA GLU A 452 23.96 8.47 15.28
C GLU A 452 22.84 7.45 15.56
N GLY A 453 23.23 6.21 15.89
CA GLY A 453 22.31 5.13 16.21
C GLY A 453 21.68 4.41 15.01
N PHE A 454 21.85 4.89 13.78
CA PHE A 454 21.39 4.21 12.57
C PHE A 454 22.47 3.26 12.03
N LYS A 455 22.13 1.98 11.91
CA LYS A 455 22.98 0.96 11.29
C LYS A 455 22.17 0.06 10.38
N LEU A 456 22.66 -0.13 9.15
CA LEU A 456 22.20 -1.16 8.23
C LEU A 456 23.14 -2.36 8.33
N GLU A 457 22.57 -3.55 8.47
CA GLU A 457 23.32 -4.81 8.45
C GLU A 457 22.83 -5.71 7.34
N ILE A 458 23.74 -6.50 6.77
CA ILE A 458 23.38 -7.54 5.80
C ILE A 458 22.64 -8.65 6.55
N LYS A 459 21.39 -8.93 6.17
CA LYS A 459 20.68 -10.13 6.62
C LYS A 459 21.33 -11.35 5.95
N GLY A 460 21.83 -12.27 6.77
CA GLY A 460 22.18 -13.63 6.37
C GLY A 460 20.98 -14.43 5.87
#